data_AF-B0R9J2-F1
#
_entry.id   AF-B0R9J2-F1
#
_cell.length_a   1.000
_cell.length_b   1.000
_cell.length_c   1.000
_cell.angle_alpha   90.00
_cell.angle_beta   90.00
_cell.angle_gamma   90.00
#
_symmetry.space_group_name_H-M   'P 1'
#
loop_
_entity.id
_entity.type
_entity.pdbx_description
1 polymer ?
#
loop_
_entity_poly.entity_id
_entity_poly.type
_entity_poly.pdbx_seq_one_letter_code
_entity_poly.pdbx_strand_id
1 'polypeptide(L)'
;MSSKNVSSEVVSVDEQAFEKHDEATVDEDGFEVVDETPEFQATVDMEVQAKVDSNHPDARVEEGPDHMFGKTLEQEERIKAQEAELERISAQAELGTQEGREKRTRDIAAKRSAERRAEFQKRRASVDPLADPERADPRAEPEQEQLAAVNEQSMRLAEKLDGWSRAAISRRLAEAVVTGKDMMSAVVGVFEELQTAPGQVIPIEKVEDVNRKEVSIEGTITQLWESSSPAIAQVGLIEDESGRTKVTVWEKSNQPWMEEGERVRIHGAARNWYQGRVSVSLTGWSTVLFPERGQWWE
;
A
#
# COMPACT_ATOMS: atom_id res chain seq x y z
N MET A 1 -24.30 12.87 -5.69
CA MET A 1 -24.43 14.11 -4.88
C MET A 1 -23.16 14.94 -5.08
N SER A 2 -23.02 15.51 -6.27
CA SER A 2 -23.15 16.95 -6.56
C SER A 2 -21.81 17.67 -6.45
N SER A 3 -21.10 17.68 -7.58
CA SER A 3 -20.09 18.66 -7.96
C SER A 3 -20.63 20.08 -7.80
N LYS A 4 -19.78 21.04 -7.40
CA LYS A 4 -20.07 22.46 -7.62
C LYS A 4 -18.91 23.14 -8.34
N ASN A 5 -19.32 23.79 -9.42
CA ASN A 5 -18.51 24.33 -10.48
C ASN A 5 -17.72 25.57 -10.05
N VAL A 6 -16.61 25.76 -10.78
CA VAL A 6 -15.96 27.04 -11.05
C VAL A 6 -16.94 27.97 -11.77
N SER A 7 -17.01 29.23 -11.35
CA SER A 7 -17.30 30.34 -12.26
C SER A 7 -16.49 31.56 -11.85
N SER A 8 -15.68 32.03 -12.80
CA SER A 8 -14.97 33.29 -12.82
C SER A 8 -15.90 34.47 -12.57
N GLU A 9 -15.64 35.25 -11.51
CA GLU A 9 -16.19 36.60 -11.39
C GLU A 9 -15.12 37.61 -11.79
N VAL A 10 -15.46 38.35 -12.84
CA VAL A 10 -14.71 39.46 -13.40
C VAL A 10 -14.80 40.62 -12.43
N VAL A 11 -13.65 41.10 -11.98
CA VAL A 11 -13.53 42.33 -11.20
C VAL A 11 -13.83 43.52 -12.12
N SER A 12 -14.91 44.24 -11.86
CA SER A 12 -15.05 45.63 -12.28
C SER A 12 -14.76 46.51 -11.08
N VAL A 13 -13.66 47.25 -11.19
CA VAL A 13 -13.31 48.41 -10.38
C VAL A 13 -14.42 49.44 -10.55
N ASP A 14 -15.13 49.78 -9.49
CA ASP A 14 -15.36 51.16 -9.10
C ASP A 14 -16.18 51.26 -7.80
N GLU A 15 -15.91 52.35 -7.08
CA GLU A 15 -16.65 52.90 -5.95
C GLU A 15 -16.45 52.23 -4.57
N GLN A 16 -15.27 52.56 -4.03
CA GLN A 16 -15.16 52.98 -2.64
C GLN A 16 -16.17 54.09 -2.33
N ALA A 17 -17.06 53.88 -1.36
CA ALA A 17 -17.64 54.96 -0.59
C ALA A 17 -17.91 54.47 0.84
N PHE A 18 -17.26 55.13 1.78
CA PHE A 18 -17.39 54.99 3.22
C PHE A 18 -18.84 55.10 3.67
N GLU A 19 -19.28 54.20 4.55
CA GLU A 19 -20.23 54.59 5.59
C GLU A 19 -19.91 53.81 6.87
N LYS A 20 -19.31 54.54 7.83
CA LYS A 20 -19.20 54.10 9.21
C LYS A 20 -20.59 54.22 9.84
N HIS A 21 -21.07 53.16 10.45
CA HIS A 21 -22.06 53.27 11.51
C HIS A 21 -21.53 52.51 12.72
N ASP A 22 -21.04 53.29 13.70
CA ASP A 22 -20.81 52.81 15.05
C ASP A 22 -22.19 52.57 15.68
N GLU A 23 -22.46 51.31 16.02
CA GLU A 23 -23.72 50.87 16.64
C GLU A 23 -23.67 51.18 18.14
N ALA A 24 -24.39 52.21 18.58
CA ALA A 24 -24.46 52.58 20.00
C ALA A 24 -25.29 51.55 20.78
N THR A 25 -24.67 50.89 21.76
CA THR A 25 -25.35 49.94 22.65
C THR A 25 -26.11 50.68 23.76
N VAL A 26 -27.40 50.40 23.87
CA VAL A 26 -28.32 51.00 24.85
C VAL A 26 -28.61 49.97 25.95
N ASP A 27 -28.69 50.39 27.21
CA ASP A 27 -29.05 49.48 28.31
C ASP A 27 -30.57 49.22 28.40
N GLU A 28 -30.98 48.30 29.28
CA GLU A 28 -32.35 47.78 29.36
C GLU A 28 -33.40 48.80 29.83
N ASP A 29 -32.98 50.00 30.27
CA ASP A 29 -33.84 51.14 30.60
C ASP A 29 -33.71 52.33 29.61
N GLY A 30 -32.98 52.14 28.50
CA GLY A 30 -33.00 53.05 27.35
C GLY A 30 -32.05 54.25 27.43
N PHE A 31 -30.99 54.19 28.22
CA PHE A 31 -29.92 55.20 28.23
C PHE A 31 -28.67 54.71 27.47
N GLU A 32 -28.01 55.61 26.75
CA GLU A 32 -26.78 55.34 25.99
C GLU A 32 -25.60 55.12 26.95
N VAL A 33 -24.98 53.94 26.91
CA VAL A 33 -23.82 53.61 27.74
C VAL A 33 -22.60 54.28 27.11
N VAL A 34 -22.15 55.39 27.69
CA VAL A 34 -20.85 55.98 27.32
C VAL A 34 -19.77 55.12 27.95
N ASP A 35 -19.14 54.25 27.16
CA ASP A 35 -17.90 53.58 27.56
C ASP A 35 -16.81 54.65 27.77
N GLU A 36 -16.57 55.05 29.01
CA GLU A 36 -15.49 55.96 29.43
C GLU A 36 -14.09 55.29 29.35
N THR A 37 -13.81 54.54 28.28
CA THR A 37 -12.44 54.12 27.96
C THR A 37 -11.84 55.14 27.01
N PRO A 38 -10.92 56.01 27.45
CA PRO A 38 -10.27 56.96 26.55
C PRO A 38 -9.46 56.18 25.51
N GLU A 39 -9.89 56.24 24.25
CA GLU A 39 -9.07 55.81 23.13
C GLU A 39 -7.84 56.72 23.07
N PHE A 40 -6.67 56.17 23.39
CA PHE A 40 -5.41 56.91 23.28
C PHE A 40 -5.13 57.17 21.79
N GLN A 41 -5.58 58.31 21.28
CA GLN A 41 -5.12 58.83 20.01
C GLN A 41 -3.73 59.43 20.18
N ALA A 42 -2.84 59.17 19.22
CA ALA A 42 -1.54 59.81 19.20
C ALA A 42 -1.74 61.32 19.20
N THR A 43 -0.96 62.04 20.01
CA THR A 43 -0.99 63.50 19.94
C THR A 43 -0.46 63.95 18.59
N VAL A 44 -0.92 65.11 18.10
CA VAL A 44 -0.42 65.71 16.85
C VAL A 44 1.11 65.82 16.87
N ASP A 45 1.70 66.08 18.03
CA ASP A 45 3.15 66.13 18.20
C ASP A 45 3.82 64.77 17.98
N MET A 46 3.18 63.67 18.40
CA MET A 46 3.66 62.32 18.12
C MET A 46 3.54 61.96 16.63
N GLU A 47 2.46 62.36 15.96
CA GLU A 47 2.32 62.19 14.51
C GLU A 47 3.36 63.01 13.73
N VAL A 48 3.59 64.25 14.16
CA VAL A 48 4.60 65.14 13.56
C VAL A 48 5.99 64.56 13.78
N GLN A 49 6.31 64.11 15.00
CA GLN A 49 7.60 63.49 15.30
C GLN A 49 7.80 62.21 14.50
N ALA A 50 6.79 61.34 14.41
CA ALA A 50 6.85 60.14 13.58
C ALA A 50 7.09 60.45 12.10
N LYS A 51 6.49 61.54 11.58
CA LYS A 51 6.68 62.00 10.20
C LYS A 51 8.06 62.63 9.97
N VAL A 52 8.62 63.30 10.98
CA VAL A 52 9.98 63.86 10.95
C VAL A 52 11.02 62.76 11.01
N ASP A 53 10.86 61.80 11.92
CA ASP A 53 11.76 60.66 12.09
C ASP A 53 11.77 59.77 10.82
N SER A 54 10.60 59.60 10.19
CA SER A 54 10.48 58.88 8.90
C SER A 54 11.15 59.59 7.72
N ASN A 55 11.39 60.90 7.82
CA ASN A 55 12.06 61.71 6.78
C ASN A 55 13.50 62.08 7.15
N HIS A 56 14.02 61.59 8.29
CA HIS A 56 15.37 61.93 8.75
C HIS A 56 16.42 61.36 7.78
N PRO A 57 17.45 62.13 7.37
CA PRO A 57 18.46 61.67 6.41
C PRO A 57 19.24 60.44 6.90
N ASP A 58 19.42 60.28 8.21
CA ASP A 58 20.05 59.07 8.78
C ASP A 58 19.13 57.83 8.75
N ALA A 59 17.82 58.01 8.52
CA ALA A 59 16.87 56.93 8.23
C ALA A 59 16.78 56.62 6.72
N ARG A 60 17.36 57.46 5.86
CA ARG A 60 17.51 57.23 4.42
C ARG A 60 18.89 56.62 4.16
N VAL A 61 19.05 55.36 4.51
CA VAL A 61 20.06 54.54 3.82
C VAL A 61 19.48 54.24 2.44
N GLU A 62 20.31 54.40 1.42
CA GLU A 62 19.99 54.56 -0.01
C GLU A 62 18.78 53.74 -0.53
N GLU A 63 17.89 54.40 -1.30
CA GLU A 63 16.83 53.75 -2.10
C GLU A 63 17.47 52.92 -3.24
N GLY A 64 18.03 51.77 -2.90
CA GLY A 64 18.42 50.72 -3.83
C GLY A 64 17.31 49.67 -3.96
N PRO A 65 17.24 48.91 -5.08
CA PRO A 65 16.24 47.86 -5.27
C PRO A 65 16.29 46.73 -4.22
N ASP A 66 17.35 46.68 -3.41
CA ASP A 66 17.62 45.65 -2.40
C ASP A 66 17.37 46.12 -0.94
N HIS A 67 16.95 47.38 -0.73
CA HIS A 67 16.71 48.03 0.57
C HIS A 67 15.20 48.33 0.77
N MET A 68 14.61 47.77 1.83
CA MET A 68 13.26 48.02 2.32
C MET A 68 13.12 49.46 2.85
N PHE A 69 12.17 50.19 2.26
CA PHE A 69 11.91 51.59 2.60
C PHE A 69 11.65 51.82 4.10
N GLY A 70 12.37 52.76 4.70
CA GLY A 70 12.18 53.18 6.09
C GLY A 70 12.69 52.18 7.14
N LYS A 71 13.60 51.28 6.76
CA LYS A 71 14.25 50.32 7.67
C LYS A 71 15.75 50.57 7.73
N THR A 72 16.34 50.33 8.90
CA THR A 72 17.80 50.30 9.01
C THR A 72 18.34 48.97 8.46
N LEU A 73 19.60 48.93 8.02
CA LEU A 73 20.22 47.71 7.50
C LEU A 73 20.13 46.52 8.48
N GLU A 74 20.30 46.77 9.79
CA GLU A 74 20.11 45.73 10.82
C GLU A 74 18.67 45.19 10.87
N GLN A 75 17.67 46.06 10.67
CA GLN A 75 16.26 45.65 10.62
C GLN A 75 15.98 44.81 9.38
N GLU A 76 16.59 45.13 8.25
CA GLU A 76 16.44 44.36 7.02
C GLU A 76 17.05 42.98 7.11
N GLU A 77 18.29 42.88 7.62
CA GLU A 77 18.93 41.59 7.83
C GLU A 77 18.11 40.71 8.77
N ARG A 78 17.52 41.32 9.81
CA ARG A 78 16.60 40.63 10.73
C ARG A 78 15.31 40.19 10.04
N ILE A 79 14.71 41.00 9.18
CA ILE A 79 13.49 40.63 8.41
C ILE A 79 13.82 39.51 7.42
N LYS A 80 14.89 39.66 6.64
CA LYS A 80 15.35 38.64 5.67
C LYS A 80 15.67 37.31 6.37
N ALA A 81 16.30 37.35 7.55
CA ALA A 81 16.55 36.17 8.35
C ALA A 81 15.25 35.52 8.86
N GLN A 82 14.28 36.32 9.30
CA GLN A 82 12.98 35.83 9.76
C GLN A 82 12.16 35.23 8.62
N GLU A 83 12.18 35.82 7.42
CA GLU A 83 11.53 35.29 6.22
C GLU A 83 12.16 33.96 5.81
N ALA A 84 13.49 33.86 5.78
CA ALA A 84 14.19 32.60 5.50
C ALA A 84 13.86 31.51 6.54
N GLU A 85 13.69 31.88 7.82
CA GLU A 85 13.26 30.95 8.86
C GLU A 85 11.80 30.54 8.70
N LEU A 86 10.91 31.47 8.35
CA LEU A 86 9.50 31.18 8.03
C LEU A 86 9.36 30.27 6.81
N GLU A 87 10.16 30.48 5.76
CA GLU A 87 10.22 29.60 4.59
C GLU A 87 10.71 28.19 4.95
N ARG A 88 11.72 28.09 5.84
CA ARG A 88 12.18 26.80 6.35
C ARG A 88 11.09 26.10 7.14
N ILE A 89 10.38 26.82 8.01
CA ILE A 89 9.29 26.29 8.82
C ILE A 89 8.11 25.89 7.94
N SER A 90 7.75 26.68 6.92
CA SER A 90 6.65 26.38 6.00
C SER A 90 6.95 25.15 5.14
N ALA A 91 8.16 25.03 4.59
CA ALA A 91 8.59 23.83 3.86
C ALA A 91 8.59 22.58 4.76
N GLN A 92 9.00 22.72 6.02
CA GLN A 92 8.94 21.63 7.00
C GLN A 92 7.49 21.29 7.39
N ALA A 93 6.61 22.28 7.47
CA ALA A 93 5.19 22.12 7.79
C ALA A 93 4.40 21.46 6.64
N GLU A 94 4.69 21.79 5.38
CA GLU A 94 4.15 21.10 4.20
C GLU A 94 4.51 19.60 4.20
N LEU A 95 5.70 19.26 4.68
CA LEU A 95 6.12 17.86 4.85
C LEU A 95 5.44 17.18 6.06
N GLY A 96 5.08 17.98 7.07
CA GLY A 96 4.59 17.58 8.39
C GLY A 96 3.08 17.36 8.49
N THR A 97 2.28 17.74 7.50
CA THR A 97 0.86 17.37 7.50
C THR A 97 0.72 15.85 7.36
N GLN A 98 0.05 15.24 8.35
CA GLN A 98 -0.23 13.79 8.37
C GLN A 98 -1.13 13.36 7.20
N GLU A 99 -1.84 14.33 6.62
CA GLU A 99 -2.70 14.13 5.48
C GLU A 99 -1.89 13.60 4.28
N GLY A 100 -2.35 12.49 3.71
CA GLY A 100 -1.68 11.82 2.59
C GLY A 100 -0.32 11.19 2.92
N ARG A 101 0.16 11.21 4.18
CA ARG A 101 1.42 10.54 4.58
C ARG A 101 1.40 9.05 4.26
N GLU A 102 0.28 8.38 4.53
CA GLU A 102 0.13 6.96 4.23
C GLU A 102 0.24 6.69 2.72
N LYS A 103 -0.44 7.48 1.89
CA LYS A 103 -0.38 7.39 0.43
C LYS A 103 1.04 7.62 -0.08
N ARG A 104 1.70 8.71 0.32
CA ARG A 104 3.10 9.01 -0.03
C ARG A 104 4.04 7.88 0.37
N THR A 105 3.88 7.34 1.59
CA THR A 105 4.69 6.24 2.09
C THR A 105 4.47 4.97 1.27
N ARG A 106 3.21 4.66 0.93
CA ARG A 106 2.85 3.53 0.07
C ARG A 106 3.46 3.67 -1.32
N ASP A 107 3.39 4.85 -1.92
CA ASP A 107 3.93 5.14 -3.25
C ASP A 107 5.46 4.97 -3.26
N ILE A 108 6.15 5.53 -2.26
CA ILE A 108 7.60 5.37 -2.09
C ILE A 108 7.96 3.89 -1.86
N ALA A 109 7.21 3.18 -1.01
CA ALA A 109 7.45 1.77 -0.74
C ALA A 109 7.23 0.90 -2.00
N ALA A 110 6.20 1.21 -2.79
CA ALA A 110 5.91 0.54 -4.06
C ALA A 110 7.04 0.77 -5.08
N LYS A 111 7.50 2.02 -5.22
CA LYS A 111 8.62 2.39 -6.09
C LYS A 111 9.91 1.65 -5.68
N ARG A 112 10.30 1.76 -4.41
CA ARG A 112 11.49 1.06 -3.87
C ARG A 112 11.39 -0.46 -3.98
N SER A 113 10.18 -1.01 -3.85
CA SER A 113 9.93 -2.44 -4.06
C SER A 113 10.12 -2.84 -5.53
N ALA A 114 9.62 -2.04 -6.48
CA ALA A 114 9.80 -2.27 -7.90
C ALA A 114 11.29 -2.19 -8.31
N GLU A 115 12.01 -1.18 -7.83
CA GLU A 115 13.46 -1.03 -8.06
C GLU A 115 14.23 -2.23 -7.55
N ARG A 116 14.00 -2.67 -6.31
CA ARG A 116 14.64 -3.86 -5.73
C ARG A 116 14.32 -5.14 -6.50
N ARG A 117 13.09 -5.29 -6.98
CA ARG A 117 12.69 -6.44 -7.82
C ARG A 117 13.43 -6.43 -9.15
N ALA A 118 13.51 -5.29 -9.81
CA ALA A 118 14.23 -5.15 -11.08
C ALA A 118 15.73 -5.44 -10.89
N GLU A 119 16.35 -4.93 -9.83
CA GLU A 119 17.76 -5.21 -9.52
C GLU A 119 18.00 -6.69 -9.24
N PHE A 120 17.11 -7.34 -8.49
CA PHE A 120 17.19 -8.79 -8.25
C PHE A 120 17.00 -9.58 -9.55
N GLN A 121 16.06 -9.19 -10.40
CA GLN A 121 15.81 -9.80 -11.70
C GLN A 121 17.03 -9.67 -12.63
N LYS A 122 17.67 -8.49 -12.70
CA LYS A 122 18.94 -8.28 -13.42
C LYS A 122 20.05 -9.20 -12.91
N ARG A 123 20.18 -9.38 -11.61
CA ARG A 123 21.15 -10.32 -11.03
C ARG A 123 20.83 -11.78 -11.38
N ARG A 124 19.54 -12.14 -11.41
CA ARG A 124 19.07 -13.47 -11.79
C ARG A 124 19.26 -13.74 -13.29
N ALA A 125 19.21 -12.70 -14.12
CA ALA A 125 19.40 -12.78 -15.57
C ALA A 125 20.74 -13.42 -15.97
N SER A 126 21.78 -13.29 -15.13
CA SER A 126 23.06 -13.96 -15.33
C SER A 126 22.99 -15.49 -15.32
N VAL A 127 21.98 -16.06 -14.65
CA VAL A 127 21.74 -17.52 -14.57
C VAL A 127 20.56 -17.92 -15.46
N ASP A 128 19.51 -17.10 -15.47
CA ASP A 128 18.27 -17.31 -16.23
C ASP A 128 17.99 -16.08 -17.11
N PRO A 129 18.40 -16.07 -18.39
CA PRO A 129 18.21 -14.92 -19.28
C PRO A 129 16.74 -14.47 -19.46
N LEU A 130 15.76 -15.34 -19.20
CA LEU A 130 14.34 -15.00 -19.26
C LEU A 130 13.89 -14.13 -18.08
N ALA A 131 14.67 -14.08 -17.01
CA ALA A 131 14.41 -13.24 -15.86
C ALA A 131 14.80 -11.77 -16.05
N ASP A 132 15.46 -11.41 -17.15
CA ASP A 132 15.90 -10.04 -17.43
C ASP A 132 14.69 -9.09 -17.56
N PRO A 133 14.59 -8.02 -16.75
CA PRO A 133 13.49 -7.07 -16.83
C PRO A 133 13.47 -6.25 -18.13
N GLU A 134 14.58 -6.19 -18.87
CA GLU A 134 14.68 -5.46 -20.15
C GLU A 134 14.39 -6.34 -21.36
N ARG A 135 14.25 -7.67 -21.18
CA ARG A 135 13.85 -8.57 -22.25
C ARG A 135 12.41 -8.30 -22.67
N ALA A 136 12.15 -8.39 -23.98
CA ALA A 136 10.79 -8.37 -24.52
C ALA A 136 9.93 -9.53 -23.97
N ASP A 137 8.61 -9.39 -24.05
CA ASP A 137 7.70 -10.44 -23.63
C ASP A 137 7.97 -11.74 -24.41
N PRO A 138 8.19 -12.88 -23.75
CA PRO A 138 8.44 -14.17 -24.39
C PRO A 138 7.36 -14.57 -25.39
N ARG A 139 6.15 -14.02 -25.28
CA ARG A 139 5.04 -14.26 -26.22
C ARG A 139 5.24 -13.60 -27.59
N ALA A 140 6.22 -12.72 -27.75
CA ALA A 140 6.52 -12.05 -29.02
C ALA A 140 7.50 -12.83 -29.91
N GLU A 141 8.14 -13.89 -29.39
CA GLU A 141 9.17 -14.67 -30.10
C GLU A 141 8.62 -15.86 -30.90
N PRO A 142 7.64 -16.64 -30.42
CA PRO A 142 7.10 -17.77 -31.17
C PRO A 142 6.41 -17.36 -32.47
N GLU A 143 6.45 -18.25 -33.45
CA GLU A 143 5.68 -18.10 -34.68
C GLU A 143 4.17 -18.03 -34.40
N GLN A 144 3.41 -17.45 -35.32
CA GLN A 144 1.96 -17.21 -35.12
C GLN A 144 1.19 -18.50 -34.76
N GLU A 145 1.54 -19.63 -35.37
CA GLU A 145 0.93 -20.94 -35.08
C GLU A 145 1.28 -21.43 -33.66
N GLN A 146 2.54 -21.28 -33.24
CA GLN A 146 2.97 -21.65 -31.90
C GLN A 146 2.31 -20.76 -30.84
N LEU A 147 2.19 -19.45 -31.11
CA LEU A 147 1.51 -18.52 -30.22
C LEU A 147 0.02 -18.83 -30.11
N ALA A 148 -0.63 -19.24 -31.20
CA ALA A 148 -2.01 -19.70 -31.18
C ALA A 148 -2.19 -20.93 -30.28
N ALA A 149 -1.29 -21.92 -30.40
CA ALA A 149 -1.27 -23.10 -29.53
C ALA A 149 -1.01 -22.74 -28.06
N VAL A 150 -0.07 -21.85 -27.77
CA VAL A 150 0.16 -21.32 -26.40
C VAL A 150 -1.13 -20.69 -25.84
N ASN A 151 -1.83 -19.90 -26.65
CA ASN A 151 -3.06 -19.24 -26.25
C ASN A 151 -4.17 -20.24 -25.95
N GLU A 152 -4.36 -21.25 -26.80
CA GLU A 152 -5.32 -22.33 -26.58
C GLU A 152 -5.03 -23.09 -25.28
N GLN A 153 -3.79 -23.54 -25.09
CA GLN A 153 -3.40 -24.28 -23.90
C GLN A 153 -3.47 -23.42 -22.63
N SER A 154 -3.17 -22.12 -22.73
CA SER A 154 -3.30 -21.19 -21.60
C SER A 154 -4.74 -21.06 -21.12
N MET A 155 -5.73 -21.12 -22.03
CA MET A 155 -7.16 -21.11 -21.66
C MET A 155 -7.51 -22.41 -20.93
N ARG A 156 -7.12 -23.55 -21.50
CA ARG A 156 -7.36 -24.87 -20.90
C ARG A 156 -6.75 -25.03 -19.51
N LEU A 157 -5.55 -24.49 -19.29
CA LEU A 157 -4.89 -24.54 -18.00
C LEU A 157 -5.49 -23.56 -17.00
N ALA A 158 -5.96 -22.38 -17.43
CA ALA A 158 -6.61 -21.41 -16.56
C ALA A 158 -7.91 -21.95 -15.94
N GLU A 159 -8.63 -22.84 -16.66
CA GLU A 159 -9.82 -23.52 -16.13
C GLU A 159 -9.49 -24.53 -15.01
N LYS A 160 -8.25 -25.02 -14.95
CA LYS A 160 -7.81 -26.06 -13.98
C LYS A 160 -6.99 -25.50 -12.83
N LEU A 161 -6.29 -24.39 -13.06
CA LEU A 161 -5.36 -23.78 -12.11
C LEU A 161 -5.99 -22.53 -11.50
N ASP A 162 -6.79 -22.73 -10.45
CA ASP A 162 -7.38 -21.63 -9.69
C ASP A 162 -6.30 -20.67 -9.17
N GLY A 163 -6.57 -19.36 -9.24
CA GLY A 163 -5.65 -18.33 -8.79
C GLY A 163 -4.63 -17.84 -9.83
N TRP A 164 -4.55 -18.50 -10.99
CA TRP A 164 -3.67 -18.08 -12.09
C TRP A 164 -4.44 -17.41 -13.22
N SER A 165 -3.95 -16.26 -13.70
CA SER A 165 -4.52 -15.63 -14.89
C SER A 165 -4.05 -16.32 -16.17
N ARG A 166 -4.92 -16.38 -17.18
CA ARG A 166 -4.56 -16.84 -18.53
C ARG A 166 -3.28 -16.17 -19.05
N ALA A 167 -3.13 -14.86 -18.81
CA ALA A 167 -1.95 -14.11 -19.25
C ALA A 167 -0.66 -14.59 -18.56
N ALA A 168 -0.71 -14.90 -17.26
CA ALA A 168 0.42 -15.44 -16.52
C ALA A 168 0.81 -16.83 -17.04
N ILE A 169 -0.19 -17.71 -17.27
CA ILE A 169 0.04 -19.05 -17.82
C ILE A 169 0.60 -18.97 -19.24
N SER A 170 0.01 -18.14 -20.10
CA SER A 170 0.46 -17.91 -21.48
C SER A 170 1.92 -17.45 -21.53
N ARG A 171 2.31 -16.53 -20.65
CA ARG A 171 3.71 -16.10 -20.53
C ARG A 171 4.63 -17.26 -20.15
N ARG A 172 4.29 -18.06 -19.13
CA ARG A 172 5.10 -19.21 -18.71
C ARG A 172 5.22 -20.29 -19.79
N LEU A 173 4.14 -20.56 -20.52
CA LEU A 173 4.15 -21.48 -21.67
C LEU A 173 5.05 -20.96 -22.79
N ALA A 174 4.97 -19.67 -23.11
CA ALA A 174 5.85 -19.06 -24.11
C ALA A 174 7.32 -19.13 -23.68
N GLU A 175 7.64 -18.84 -22.42
CA GLU A 175 8.98 -19.00 -21.84
C GLU A 175 9.52 -20.43 -22.05
N ALA A 176 8.69 -21.44 -21.76
CA ALA A 176 9.06 -22.84 -21.94
C ALA A 176 9.32 -23.21 -23.41
N VAL A 177 8.47 -22.75 -24.34
CA VAL A 177 8.61 -23.00 -25.78
C VAL A 177 9.83 -22.29 -26.36
N VAL A 178 10.08 -21.04 -25.97
CA VAL A 178 11.27 -20.26 -26.39
C VAL A 178 12.57 -20.90 -25.90
N THR A 179 12.54 -21.55 -24.75
CA THR A 179 13.68 -22.33 -24.21
C THR A 179 13.91 -23.64 -24.99
N GLY A 180 13.08 -23.94 -26.00
CA GLY A 180 13.22 -25.10 -26.88
C GLY A 180 12.45 -26.34 -26.44
N LYS A 181 11.56 -26.24 -25.45
CA LYS A 181 10.67 -27.36 -25.11
C LYS A 181 9.57 -27.49 -26.17
N ASP A 182 9.23 -28.73 -26.51
CA ASP A 182 8.02 -28.98 -27.30
C ASP A 182 6.76 -28.57 -26.52
N MET A 183 5.66 -28.33 -27.25
CA MET A 183 4.41 -27.83 -26.66
C MET A 183 3.87 -28.74 -25.56
N MET A 184 3.95 -30.07 -25.72
CA MET A 184 3.42 -31.00 -24.72
C MET A 184 4.27 -30.96 -23.45
N SER A 185 5.59 -31.03 -23.59
CA SER A 185 6.52 -30.90 -22.45
C SER A 185 6.39 -29.55 -21.75
N ALA A 186 6.17 -28.47 -22.51
CA ALA A 186 5.92 -27.13 -21.97
C ALA A 186 4.63 -27.10 -21.15
N VAL A 187 3.54 -27.65 -21.67
CA VAL A 187 2.24 -27.69 -20.97
C VAL A 187 2.30 -28.49 -19.68
N VAL A 188 2.88 -29.70 -19.71
CA VAL A 188 3.00 -30.55 -18.52
C VAL A 188 3.87 -29.88 -17.47
N GLY A 189 5.06 -29.39 -17.87
CA GLY A 189 5.98 -28.76 -16.92
C GLY A 189 5.42 -27.48 -16.30
N VAL A 190 4.76 -26.63 -17.08
CA VAL A 190 4.13 -25.41 -16.56
C VAL A 190 2.94 -25.75 -15.67
N PHE A 191 2.15 -26.78 -15.99
CA PHE A 191 1.07 -27.22 -15.13
C PHE A 191 1.57 -27.68 -13.76
N GLU A 192 2.59 -28.55 -13.73
CA GLU A 192 3.19 -29.03 -12.48
C GLU A 192 3.83 -27.90 -11.65
N GLU A 193 4.54 -26.99 -12.31
CA GLU A 193 5.14 -25.82 -11.66
C GLU A 193 4.07 -24.94 -11.00
N LEU A 194 3.01 -24.61 -11.73
CA LEU A 194 1.96 -23.71 -11.26
C LEU A 194 1.02 -24.37 -10.24
N GLN A 195 0.76 -25.67 -10.38
CA GLN A 195 -0.02 -26.43 -9.39
C GLN A 195 0.69 -26.46 -8.03
N THR A 196 2.01 -26.61 -8.03
CA THR A 196 2.82 -26.68 -6.80
C THR A 196 3.42 -25.34 -6.38
N ALA A 197 3.06 -24.25 -7.04
CA ALA A 197 3.61 -22.93 -6.78
C ALA A 197 3.33 -22.42 -5.35
N PRO A 198 4.17 -21.51 -4.81
CA PRO A 198 3.92 -20.89 -3.51
C PRO A 198 2.59 -20.14 -3.47
N GLY A 199 1.86 -20.27 -2.36
CA GLY A 199 0.54 -19.67 -2.19
C GLY A 199 -0.62 -20.53 -2.71
N GLN A 200 -0.35 -21.55 -3.53
CA GLN A 200 -1.38 -22.44 -4.05
C GLN A 200 -1.73 -23.55 -3.06
N VAL A 201 -3.00 -23.94 -3.06
CA VAL A 201 -3.48 -25.18 -2.45
C VAL A 201 -3.03 -26.34 -3.34
N ILE A 202 -2.12 -27.16 -2.83
CA ILE A 202 -1.55 -28.28 -3.57
C ILE A 202 -2.31 -29.58 -3.22
N PRO A 203 -2.43 -30.54 -4.15
CA PRO A 203 -2.94 -31.87 -3.83
C PRO A 203 -2.08 -32.53 -2.74
N ILE A 204 -2.71 -33.29 -1.85
CA ILE A 204 -2.04 -33.95 -0.73
C ILE A 204 -0.93 -34.89 -1.20
N GLU A 205 -1.11 -35.62 -2.31
CA GLU A 205 -0.08 -36.49 -2.89
C GLU A 205 1.19 -35.71 -3.28
N LYS A 206 1.03 -34.45 -3.72
CA LYS A 206 2.14 -33.60 -4.16
C LYS A 206 2.89 -32.94 -3.02
N VAL A 207 2.45 -33.06 -1.76
CA VAL A 207 3.12 -32.47 -0.60
C VAL A 207 4.55 -32.99 -0.42
N GLU A 208 4.80 -34.23 -0.86
CA GLU A 208 6.13 -34.84 -0.83
C GLU A 208 7.10 -34.16 -1.82
N ASP A 209 6.62 -33.89 -3.04
CA ASP A 209 7.39 -33.38 -4.17
C ASP A 209 7.87 -31.93 -3.98
N VAL A 210 7.20 -31.13 -3.14
CA VAL A 210 7.51 -29.70 -3.03
C VAL A 210 8.72 -29.42 -2.14
N ASN A 211 9.78 -28.80 -2.66
CA ASN A 211 10.96 -28.42 -1.87
C ASN A 211 10.77 -27.12 -1.07
N ARG A 212 9.77 -27.06 -0.19
CA ARG A 212 9.57 -25.95 0.75
C ARG A 212 9.12 -26.42 2.13
N LYS A 213 9.26 -25.54 3.13
CA LYS A 213 8.91 -25.84 4.53
C LYS A 213 7.41 -25.76 4.80
N GLU A 214 6.69 -24.93 4.06
CA GLU A 214 5.28 -24.64 4.31
C GLU A 214 4.45 -24.87 3.05
N VAL A 215 3.32 -25.56 3.20
CA VAL A 215 2.39 -25.88 2.10
C VAL A 215 0.98 -25.46 2.44
N SER A 216 0.14 -25.26 1.43
CA SER A 216 -1.30 -25.13 1.64
C SER A 216 -1.99 -26.36 1.07
N ILE A 217 -2.91 -26.94 1.81
CA ILE A 217 -3.67 -28.14 1.42
C ILE A 217 -5.15 -27.92 1.71
N GLU A 218 -5.99 -28.66 1.01
CA GLU A 218 -7.43 -28.70 1.25
C GLU A 218 -7.86 -30.15 1.25
N GLY A 219 -8.78 -30.49 2.14
CA GLY A 219 -9.31 -31.85 2.24
C GLY A 219 -10.31 -31.97 3.38
N THR A 220 -10.84 -33.16 3.55
CA THR A 220 -11.77 -33.51 4.62
C THR A 220 -11.02 -34.17 5.76
N ILE A 221 -11.30 -33.76 7.00
CA ILE A 221 -10.79 -34.44 8.20
C ILE A 221 -11.54 -35.76 8.34
N THR A 222 -10.88 -36.88 8.06
CA THR A 222 -11.55 -38.19 8.09
C THR A 222 -11.47 -38.88 9.44
N GLN A 223 -10.49 -38.52 10.27
CA GLN A 223 -10.26 -39.13 11.57
C GLN A 223 -9.50 -38.18 12.49
N LEU A 224 -9.93 -38.10 13.75
CA LEU A 224 -9.25 -37.42 14.83
C LEU A 224 -8.89 -38.45 15.92
N TRP A 225 -7.73 -38.29 16.55
CA TRP A 225 -7.29 -39.13 17.65
C TRP A 225 -7.11 -38.33 18.92
N GLU A 226 -7.36 -38.96 20.06
CA GLU A 226 -7.00 -38.41 21.36
C GLU A 226 -5.47 -38.40 21.52
N SER A 227 -4.92 -37.22 21.80
CA SER A 227 -3.49 -37.06 22.03
C SER A 227 -3.12 -37.41 23.47
N SER A 228 -2.07 -38.21 23.65
CA SER A 228 -1.48 -38.47 24.97
C SER A 228 -0.52 -37.36 25.45
N SER A 229 -0.26 -36.33 24.63
CA SER A 229 0.66 -35.24 24.93
C SER A 229 -0.08 -33.91 25.05
N PRO A 230 0.14 -33.14 26.13
CA PRO A 230 -0.48 -31.82 26.31
C PRO A 230 0.08 -30.76 25.35
N ALA A 231 1.14 -31.07 24.60
CA ALA A 231 1.67 -30.17 23.58
C ALA A 231 0.86 -30.19 22.27
N ILE A 232 0.03 -31.20 22.06
CA ILE A 232 -0.76 -31.41 20.85
C ILE A 232 -2.23 -31.14 21.19
N ALA A 233 -2.80 -30.13 20.53
CA ALA A 233 -4.22 -29.82 20.61
C ALA A 233 -5.05 -30.88 19.89
N GLN A 234 -4.71 -31.14 18.62
CA GLN A 234 -5.42 -32.10 17.77
C GLN A 234 -4.42 -32.86 16.91
N VAL A 235 -4.71 -34.13 16.65
CA VAL A 235 -3.98 -34.93 15.67
C VAL A 235 -4.99 -35.77 14.90
N GLY A 236 -4.81 -35.85 13.58
CA GLY A 236 -5.81 -36.46 12.71
C GLY A 236 -5.29 -36.81 11.34
N LEU A 237 -6.19 -37.29 10.50
CA LEU A 237 -5.98 -37.57 9.10
C LEU A 237 -6.82 -36.60 8.26
N ILE A 238 -6.19 -36.00 7.27
CA ILE A 238 -6.85 -35.20 6.24
C ILE A 238 -6.71 -35.92 4.90
N GLU A 239 -7.78 -35.97 4.13
CA GLU A 239 -7.87 -36.67 2.85
C GLU A 239 -8.48 -35.78 1.77
N ASP A 240 -7.93 -35.85 0.56
CA ASP A 240 -8.46 -35.26 -0.66
C ASP A 240 -8.54 -36.35 -1.76
N GLU A 241 -8.94 -35.96 -2.97
CA GLU A 241 -9.03 -36.90 -4.10
C GLU A 241 -7.69 -37.51 -4.51
N SER A 242 -6.56 -36.89 -4.14
CA SER A 242 -5.21 -37.35 -4.48
C SER A 242 -4.63 -38.28 -3.41
N GLY A 243 -5.01 -38.13 -2.15
CA GLY A 243 -4.53 -38.99 -1.08
C GLY A 243 -4.78 -38.44 0.31
N ARG A 244 -4.06 -38.99 1.29
CA ARG A 244 -4.24 -38.68 2.71
C ARG A 244 -2.91 -38.41 3.41
N THR A 245 -2.92 -37.49 4.35
CA THR A 245 -1.75 -37.18 5.17
C THR A 245 -2.15 -36.92 6.63
N LYS A 246 -1.19 -37.10 7.53
CA LYS A 246 -1.38 -36.82 8.95
C LYS A 246 -1.31 -35.32 9.18
N VAL A 247 -2.31 -34.78 9.88
CA VAL A 247 -2.34 -33.40 10.37
C VAL A 247 -2.08 -33.37 11.87
N THR A 248 -1.30 -32.39 12.34
CA THR A 248 -1.02 -32.19 13.76
C THR A 248 -1.14 -30.72 14.11
N VAL A 249 -1.95 -30.40 15.10
CA VAL A 249 -2.16 -29.04 15.61
C VAL A 249 -1.47 -28.93 16.97
N TRP A 250 -0.51 -28.03 17.08
CA TRP A 250 0.15 -27.77 18.35
C TRP A 250 -0.71 -26.89 19.25
N GLU A 251 -0.71 -27.17 20.55
CA GLU A 251 -1.46 -26.42 21.56
C GLU A 251 -1.11 -24.92 21.54
N LYS A 252 0.19 -24.62 21.44
CA LYS A 252 0.70 -23.24 21.38
C LYS A 252 0.31 -22.48 20.11
N SER A 253 -0.22 -23.17 19.10
CA SER A 253 -0.64 -22.53 17.85
C SER A 253 -2.02 -21.87 17.97
N ASN A 254 -2.82 -22.22 18.99
CA ASN A 254 -4.17 -21.68 19.21
C ASN A 254 -5.04 -21.64 17.94
N GLN A 255 -5.03 -22.74 17.19
CA GLN A 255 -5.76 -22.88 15.94
C GLN A 255 -7.23 -23.23 16.21
N PRO A 256 -8.15 -22.90 15.30
CA PRO A 256 -9.56 -23.26 15.46
C PRO A 256 -9.72 -24.78 15.44
N TRP A 257 -10.65 -25.27 16.25
CA TRP A 257 -10.94 -26.70 16.36
C TRP A 257 -11.58 -27.23 15.07
N MET A 258 -11.10 -28.36 14.58
CA MET A 258 -11.66 -29.08 13.43
C MET A 258 -12.49 -30.29 13.89
N GLU A 259 -13.51 -30.66 13.11
CA GLU A 259 -14.38 -31.81 13.37
C GLU A 259 -14.15 -32.94 12.36
N GLU A 260 -14.48 -34.19 12.72
CA GLU A 260 -14.49 -35.30 11.76
C GLU A 260 -15.60 -35.12 10.73
N GLY A 261 -15.31 -35.43 9.47
CA GLY A 261 -16.19 -35.21 8.31
C GLY A 261 -16.12 -33.80 7.74
N GLU A 262 -15.40 -32.88 8.38
CA GLU A 262 -15.37 -31.48 7.98
C GLU A 262 -14.35 -31.18 6.88
N ARG A 263 -14.77 -30.43 5.85
CA ARG A 263 -13.88 -29.90 4.83
C ARG A 263 -13.13 -28.67 5.34
N VAL A 264 -11.80 -28.70 5.24
CA VAL A 264 -10.92 -27.61 5.68
C VAL A 264 -9.90 -27.25 4.60
N ARG A 265 -9.57 -25.95 4.53
CA ARG A 265 -8.46 -25.43 3.73
C ARG A 265 -7.42 -24.84 4.67
N ILE A 266 -6.22 -25.42 4.66
CA ILE A 266 -5.13 -25.09 5.58
C ILE A 266 -4.03 -24.41 4.79
N HIS A 267 -3.73 -23.16 5.11
CA HIS A 267 -2.66 -22.38 4.51
C HIS A 267 -1.44 -22.32 5.44
N GLY A 268 -0.24 -22.44 4.86
CA GLY A 268 1.02 -22.30 5.60
C GLY A 268 1.24 -23.41 6.64
N ALA A 269 0.82 -24.64 6.34
CA ALA A 269 1.08 -25.78 7.20
C ALA A 269 2.54 -26.21 7.07
N ALA A 270 3.22 -26.38 8.20
CA ALA A 270 4.62 -26.81 8.23
C ALA A 270 4.74 -28.28 7.86
N ARG A 271 5.60 -28.58 6.91
CA ARG A 271 5.87 -29.94 6.41
C ARG A 271 6.88 -30.65 7.30
N ASN A 272 6.53 -31.86 7.73
CA ASN A 272 7.35 -32.73 8.56
C ASN A 272 7.49 -34.11 7.93
N TRP A 273 8.63 -34.75 8.18
CA TRP A 273 8.94 -36.09 7.72
C TRP A 273 9.00 -37.06 8.89
N TYR A 274 8.27 -38.16 8.80
CA TYR A 274 8.31 -39.22 9.80
C TYR A 274 8.23 -40.59 9.11
N GLN A 275 9.26 -41.42 9.31
CA GLN A 275 9.35 -42.77 8.73
C GLN A 275 9.07 -42.83 7.21
N GLY A 276 9.64 -41.87 6.47
CA GLY A 276 9.46 -41.79 5.01
C GLY A 276 8.08 -41.32 4.55
N ARG A 277 7.22 -40.86 5.46
CA ARG A 277 5.93 -40.25 5.12
C ARG A 277 5.92 -38.77 5.47
N VAL A 278 5.38 -37.98 4.55
CA VAL A 278 5.15 -36.57 4.79
C VAL A 278 3.91 -36.37 5.65
N SER A 279 3.99 -35.46 6.61
CA SER A 279 2.90 -35.02 7.47
C SER A 279 2.90 -33.50 7.54
N VAL A 280 1.76 -32.91 7.84
CA VAL A 280 1.62 -31.46 8.00
C VAL A 280 1.31 -31.10 9.43
N SER A 281 1.86 -29.98 9.90
CA SER A 281 1.56 -29.45 11.22
C SER A 281 1.17 -27.98 11.19
N LEU A 282 0.15 -27.62 11.96
CA LEU A 282 -0.35 -26.26 12.05
C LEU A 282 0.39 -25.51 13.16
N THR A 283 0.99 -24.40 12.78
CA THR A 283 1.73 -23.49 13.68
C THR A 283 0.92 -22.21 13.89
N GLY A 284 1.36 -21.29 14.76
CA GLY A 284 0.68 -20.00 14.91
C GLY A 284 0.65 -19.12 13.65
N TRP A 285 1.44 -19.45 12.62
CA TRP A 285 1.45 -18.77 11.32
C TRP A 285 0.53 -19.42 10.29
N SER A 286 0.00 -20.61 10.59
CA SER A 286 -0.93 -21.31 9.71
C SER A 286 -2.32 -20.66 9.80
N THR A 287 -3.09 -20.73 8.73
CA THR A 287 -4.48 -20.26 8.70
C THR A 287 -5.39 -21.41 8.29
N VAL A 288 -6.45 -21.66 9.06
CA VAL A 288 -7.47 -22.66 8.73
C VAL A 288 -8.73 -21.94 8.28
N LEU A 289 -9.24 -22.32 7.12
CA LEU A 289 -10.50 -21.86 6.56
C LEU A 289 -11.47 -23.05 6.49
N PHE A 290 -12.72 -22.78 6.82
CA PHE A 290 -13.80 -23.76 6.81
C PHE A 290 -14.83 -23.36 5.74
N PRO A 291 -14.75 -23.93 4.52
CA PRO A 291 -15.63 -23.52 3.42
C PRO A 291 -17.12 -23.72 3.73
N GLU A 292 -17.46 -24.68 4.58
CA GLU A 292 -18.84 -25.07 4.89
C GLU A 292 -19.39 -24.42 6.16
N ARG A 293 -18.53 -23.98 7.10
CA ARG A 293 -18.99 -23.30 8.31
C ARG A 293 -19.61 -21.94 7.97
N GLY A 294 -20.82 -21.71 8.45
CA GLY A 294 -21.51 -20.45 8.23
C GLY A 294 -22.05 -20.28 6.82
N GLN A 295 -22.40 -21.38 6.12
CA GLN A 295 -23.36 -21.33 5.03
C GLN A 295 -24.77 -21.34 5.63
N TRP A 296 -25.59 -20.33 5.32
CA TRP A 296 -26.91 -20.10 5.97
C TRP A 296 -28.07 -20.49 5.05
N TRP A 297 -27.82 -21.31 4.04
CA TRP A 297 -28.79 -21.67 3.00
C TRP A 297 -28.63 -23.15 2.63
N GLU A 298 -29.69 -23.93 2.84
CA GLU A 298 -29.99 -25.19 2.14
C GLU A 298 -30.67 -24.90 0.81
#